data_AF-A0A6B3H355-F1
#
_entry.id   AF-A0A6B3H355-F1
#
_cell.length_a   1.000
_cell.length_b   1.000
_cell.length_c   1.000
_cell.angle_alpha   90.00
_cell.angle_beta   90.00
_cell.angle_gamma   90.00
#
_symmetry.space_group_name_H-M   'P 1'
#
loop_
_entity.id
_entity.type
_entity.pdbx_description
1 polymer ?
#
loop_
_entity_poly.entity_id
_entity_poly.type
_entity_poly.pdbx_seq_one_letter_code
_entity_poly.pdbx_strand_id
1 'polypeptide(L)'
;ACTLNCTLAVDKVASLLGLHREDTAPGGEAVLLPYLDGERTPDLPTASGLLTGLRHDTTPQQLLGAAYEGAAVTVLRALDTLLRACGLDPDAPEVASRPLRLIGGGAQGRSWVETVRR
;
A
#
# COMPACT_ATOMS: atom_id res chain seq x y z
N ALA A 1 -13.14 7.96 4.17
CA ALA A 1 -12.28 7.28 3.18
C ALA A 1 -12.11 5.82 3.58
N CYS A 2 -12.07 4.90 2.63
CA CYS A 2 -11.93 3.46 2.87
C CYS A 2 -11.15 2.83 1.72
N THR A 3 -10.22 1.93 2.01
CA THR A 3 -9.51 1.13 1.00
C THR A 3 -10.05 -0.31 1.02
N LEU A 4 -10.38 -0.84 -0.14
CA LEU A 4 -10.94 -2.18 -0.30
C LEU A 4 -9.84 -3.24 -0.23
N ASN A 5 -8.69 -2.97 -0.85
CA ASN A 5 -7.70 -4.00 -1.16
C ASN A 5 -6.52 -4.09 -0.18
N CYS A 6 -6.47 -3.27 0.87
CA CYS A 6 -5.31 -3.04 1.75
C CYS A 6 -4.38 -4.26 1.99
N THR A 7 -4.51 -4.98 3.11
CA THR A 7 -3.67 -6.16 3.37
C THR A 7 -4.13 -7.40 2.61
N LEU A 8 -5.39 -7.43 2.15
CA LEU A 8 -5.94 -8.53 1.36
C LEU A 8 -5.19 -8.74 0.04
N ALA A 9 -4.82 -7.64 -0.65
CA ALA A 9 -4.05 -7.74 -1.89
C ALA A 9 -2.63 -8.24 -1.64
N VAL A 10 -2.02 -7.87 -0.50
CA VAL A 10 -0.72 -8.40 -0.11
C VAL A 10 -0.79 -9.92 0.08
N ASP A 11 -1.79 -10.42 0.80
CA ASP A 11 -2.01 -11.86 0.98
C ASP A 11 -2.22 -12.56 -0.36
N LYS A 12 -2.98 -11.93 -1.28
CA LYS A 12 -3.19 -12.46 -2.63
C LYS A 12 -1.90 -12.55 -3.43
N VAL A 13 -1.06 -11.52 -3.40
CA VAL A 13 0.23 -11.50 -4.09
C VAL A 13 1.20 -12.51 -3.50
N ALA A 14 1.29 -12.60 -2.16
CA ALA A 14 2.10 -13.61 -1.48
C ALA A 14 1.70 -15.03 -1.91
N SER A 15 0.39 -15.31 -1.95
CA SER A 15 -0.15 -16.58 -2.43
C SER A 15 0.18 -16.87 -3.89
N LEU A 16 0.08 -15.88 -4.78
CA LEU A 16 0.41 -16.05 -6.20
C LEU A 16 1.89 -16.34 -6.43
N LEU A 17 2.77 -15.77 -5.59
CA LEU A 17 4.22 -15.94 -5.68
C LEU A 17 4.74 -17.14 -4.87
N GLY A 18 3.88 -17.79 -4.07
CA GLY A 18 4.29 -18.87 -3.18
C GLY A 18 5.22 -18.42 -2.05
N LEU A 19 5.09 -17.17 -1.59
CA LEU A 19 5.93 -16.58 -0.56
C LEU A 19 5.20 -16.52 0.79
N HIS A 20 5.96 -16.56 1.88
CA HIS A 20 5.44 -16.11 3.17
C HIS A 20 5.37 -14.57 3.18
N ARG A 21 4.40 -14.02 3.90
CA ARG A 21 4.15 -12.56 3.98
C ARG A 21 5.36 -11.72 4.40
N GLU A 22 6.24 -12.26 5.23
CA GLU A 22 7.45 -11.55 5.68
C GLU A 22 8.66 -11.77 4.75
N ASP A 23 8.55 -12.61 3.70
CA ASP A 23 9.62 -12.88 2.74
C ASP A 23 9.62 -11.81 1.64
N THR A 24 9.80 -10.55 2.05
CA THR A 24 9.65 -9.38 1.19
C THR A 24 10.94 -8.56 1.12
N ALA A 25 11.13 -7.85 0.01
CA ALA A 25 12.20 -6.87 -0.20
C ALA A 25 11.59 -5.58 -0.79
N PRO A 26 12.20 -4.39 -0.61
CA PRO A 26 11.68 -3.15 -1.19
C PRO A 26 11.41 -3.27 -2.70
N GLY A 27 10.31 -2.70 -3.20
CA GLY A 27 9.87 -2.90 -4.59
C GLY A 27 10.87 -2.41 -5.64
N GLY A 28 11.67 -1.40 -5.30
CA GLY A 28 12.65 -0.81 -6.20
C GLY A 28 11.96 -0.10 -7.36
N GLU A 29 12.24 -0.53 -8.60
CA GLU A 29 11.53 -0.02 -9.78
C GLU A 29 10.13 -0.63 -9.95
N ALA A 30 9.87 -1.78 -9.33
CA ALA A 30 8.57 -2.45 -9.44
C ALA A 30 7.52 -1.73 -8.59
N VAL A 31 6.39 -1.39 -9.21
CA VAL A 31 5.28 -0.71 -8.54
C VAL A 31 3.99 -1.48 -8.79
N LEU A 32 3.26 -1.77 -7.70
CA LEU A 32 1.93 -2.35 -7.75
C LEU A 32 0.88 -1.33 -7.28
N LEU A 33 -0.14 -1.06 -8.10
CA LEU A 33 -1.40 -0.49 -7.63
C LEU A 33 -2.37 -1.64 -7.35
N PRO A 34 -2.71 -1.93 -6.08
CA PRO A 34 -3.40 -3.16 -5.72
C PRO A 34 -4.92 -3.09 -5.88
N TYR A 35 -5.46 -2.47 -6.93
CA TYR A 35 -6.91 -2.32 -7.15
C TYR A 35 -7.52 -3.59 -7.76
N LEU A 36 -7.29 -4.74 -7.13
CA LEU A 36 -7.60 -6.06 -7.68
C LEU A 36 -9.11 -6.27 -7.89
N ASP A 37 -9.94 -5.67 -7.03
CA ASP A 37 -11.41 -5.71 -7.10
C ASP A 37 -12.02 -4.30 -7.31
N GLY A 38 -11.34 -3.43 -8.05
CA GLY A 38 -11.63 -1.99 -8.07
C GLY A 38 -11.19 -1.31 -6.78
N GLU A 39 -11.60 -0.07 -6.54
CA GLU A 39 -11.27 0.65 -5.31
C GLU A 39 -12.36 1.64 -4.88
N ARG A 40 -12.48 1.87 -3.57
CA ARG A 40 -13.44 2.82 -2.97
C ARG A 40 -12.85 4.20 -2.77
N THR A 41 -11.54 4.29 -2.52
CA THR A 41 -10.82 5.56 -2.43
C THR A 41 -9.45 5.39 -3.10
N PRO A 42 -9.25 5.95 -4.30
CA PRO A 42 -10.20 6.76 -5.10
C PRO A 42 -11.42 5.95 -5.59
N ASP A 43 -12.50 6.65 -5.97
CA ASP A 43 -13.74 6.04 -6.50
C ASP A 43 -13.49 5.48 -7.91
N LEU A 44 -12.95 4.26 -7.96
CA LEU A 44 -12.57 3.56 -9.18
C LEU A 44 -13.14 2.13 -9.14
N PRO A 45 -14.47 1.96 -9.21
CA PRO A 45 -15.12 0.66 -8.97
C PRO A 45 -14.80 -0.39 -10.03
N THR A 46 -14.34 0.03 -11.21
CA THR A 46 -14.00 -0.86 -12.33
C THR A 46 -12.50 -0.94 -12.60
N ALA A 47 -11.65 -0.39 -11.71
CA ALA A 47 -10.21 -0.52 -11.86
C ALA A 47 -9.75 -1.97 -11.67
N SER A 48 -8.60 -2.29 -12.25
CA SER A 48 -7.88 -3.54 -12.03
C SER A 48 -6.49 -3.24 -11.47
N GLY A 49 -5.86 -4.25 -10.89
CA GLY A 49 -4.46 -4.14 -10.46
C GLY A 49 -3.53 -3.75 -11.60
N LEU A 50 -2.53 -2.93 -11.30
CA LEU A 50 -1.48 -2.52 -12.24
C LEU A 50 -0.11 -2.83 -11.65
N LEU A 51 0.65 -3.69 -12.32
CA LEU A 51 2.06 -3.92 -12.03
C LEU A 51 2.91 -3.32 -13.14
N THR A 52 3.87 -2.46 -12.78
CA THR A 52 4.77 -1.80 -13.73
C THR A 52 6.21 -1.80 -13.22
N GLY A 53 7.16 -1.42 -14.08
CA GLY A 53 8.57 -1.30 -13.73
C GLY A 53 9.33 -2.63 -13.66
N LEU A 54 8.77 -3.70 -14.24
CA LEU A 54 9.44 -5.00 -14.31
C LEU A 54 10.74 -4.93 -15.14
N ARG A 55 11.75 -5.62 -14.65
CA ARG A 55 13.06 -5.86 -15.27
C ARG A 55 13.39 -7.35 -15.22
N HIS A 56 14.39 -7.79 -15.98
CA HIS A 56 14.84 -9.18 -15.97
C HIS A 56 15.37 -9.65 -14.61
N ASP A 57 15.87 -8.73 -13.78
CA ASP A 57 16.39 -8.98 -12.44
C ASP A 57 15.37 -8.74 -11.33
N THR A 58 14.11 -8.41 -11.66
CA THR A 58 13.06 -8.25 -10.66
C THR A 58 12.76 -9.58 -9.97
N THR A 59 12.84 -9.60 -8.65
CA THR A 59 12.63 -10.80 -7.83
C THR A 59 11.19 -10.90 -7.30
N PRO A 60 10.68 -12.10 -7.01
CA PRO A 60 9.37 -12.27 -6.37
C PRO A 60 9.22 -11.49 -5.06
N GLN A 61 10.28 -11.41 -4.26
CA GLN A 61 10.30 -10.68 -3.00
C GLN A 61 10.13 -9.16 -3.20
N GLN A 62 10.67 -8.61 -4.29
CA GLN A 62 10.43 -7.21 -4.67
C GLN A 62 8.99 -7.00 -5.11
N LEU A 63 8.36 -7.96 -5.80
CA LEU A 63 6.95 -7.87 -6.17
C LEU A 63 6.04 -7.88 -4.94
N LEU A 64 6.35 -8.70 -3.94
CA LEU A 64 5.64 -8.70 -2.67
C LEU A 64 5.84 -7.35 -1.93
N GLY A 65 7.05 -6.79 -1.94
CA GLY A 65 7.29 -5.48 -1.35
C GLY A 65 6.58 -4.34 -2.08
N ALA A 66 6.53 -4.39 -3.41
CA ALA A 66 5.74 -3.46 -4.20
C ALA A 66 4.25 -3.53 -3.84
N ALA A 67 3.73 -4.72 -3.46
CA ALA A 67 2.36 -4.85 -2.97
C ALA A 67 2.16 -4.19 -1.60
N TYR A 68 3.11 -4.38 -0.67
CA TYR A 68 3.11 -3.67 0.61
C TYR A 68 3.15 -2.14 0.41
N GLU A 69 4.09 -1.66 -0.40
CA GLU A 69 4.28 -0.22 -0.69
C GLU A 69 3.03 0.37 -1.38
N GLY A 70 2.46 -0.33 -2.36
CA GLY A 70 1.24 0.07 -3.06
C GLY A 70 0.03 0.17 -2.14
N ALA A 71 -0.15 -0.79 -1.24
CA ALA A 71 -1.23 -0.76 -0.25
C ALA A 71 -1.05 0.40 0.75
N ALA A 72 0.19 0.63 1.23
CA ALA A 72 0.49 1.73 2.13
C ALA A 72 0.23 3.10 1.46
N VAL A 73 0.74 3.31 0.24
CA VAL A 73 0.51 4.55 -0.53
C VAL A 73 -0.98 4.78 -0.77
N THR A 74 -1.75 3.74 -1.10
CA THR A 74 -3.21 3.89 -1.31
C THR A 74 -3.90 4.40 -0.04
N VAL A 75 -3.55 3.84 1.13
CA VAL A 75 -4.11 4.30 2.42
C VAL A 75 -3.68 5.72 2.76
N LEU A 76 -2.40 6.06 2.56
CA LEU A 76 -1.89 7.41 2.84
C LEU A 76 -2.52 8.47 1.91
N ARG A 77 -2.71 8.16 0.63
CA ARG A 77 -3.43 9.04 -0.31
C ARG A 77 -4.89 9.25 0.07
N ALA A 78 -5.54 8.20 0.57
CA ALA A 78 -6.90 8.28 1.09
C ALA A 78 -6.96 9.17 2.35
N LEU A 79 -5.93 9.13 3.21
CA LEU A 79 -5.78 10.02 4.36
C LEU A 79 -5.56 11.47 3.92
N ASP A 80 -4.65 11.74 2.98
CA ASP A 80 -4.41 13.09 2.46
C ASP A 80 -5.70 13.72 1.92
N THR A 81 -6.51 12.92 1.21
CA THR A 81 -7.80 13.35 0.67
C THR A 81 -8.77 13.74 1.80
N LEU A 82 -8.80 12.96 2.88
CA LEU A 82 -9.62 13.25 4.05
C LEU A 82 -9.15 14.50 4.80
N LEU A 83 -7.84 14.66 4.98
CA LEU A 83 -7.25 15.86 5.60
C LEU A 83 -7.62 17.12 4.81
N ARG A 84 -7.49 17.08 3.47
CA ARG A 84 -7.93 18.18 2.60
C ARG A 84 -9.42 18.48 2.73
N ALA A 85 -10.27 17.45 2.80
CA ALA A 85 -11.70 17.63 3.03
C ALA A 85 -12.03 18.28 4.39
N CYS A 86 -11.15 18.11 5.39
CA CYS A 86 -11.23 18.79 6.68
C CYS A 86 -10.59 20.20 6.70
N GLY A 87 -10.14 20.71 5.55
CA GLY A 87 -9.47 22.02 5.45
C GLY A 87 -8.03 22.02 5.96
N LEU A 88 -7.41 20.86 6.11
CA LEU A 88 -6.00 20.72 6.47
C LEU A 88 -5.15 20.50 5.22
N ASP A 89 -4.00 21.15 5.14
CA ASP A 89 -3.00 20.87 4.13
C ASP A 89 -2.11 19.69 4.60
N PRO A 90 -2.13 18.52 3.93
CA PRO A 90 -1.30 17.38 4.31
C PRO A 90 0.21 17.68 4.23
N ASP A 91 0.61 18.63 3.38
CA ASP A 91 2.01 19.02 3.20
C ASP A 91 2.47 20.06 4.24
N ALA A 92 1.54 20.62 5.04
CA ALA A 92 1.89 21.54 6.11
C ALA A 92 2.66 20.81 7.24
N PRO A 93 3.78 21.35 7.76
CA PRO A 93 4.64 20.65 8.71
C PRO A 93 3.94 20.14 9.97
N GLU A 94 2.98 20.90 10.50
CA GLU A 94 2.20 20.56 11.70
C GLU A 94 1.15 19.46 11.46
N VAL A 95 0.82 19.17 10.19
CA VAL A 95 -0.07 18.08 9.79
C VAL A 95 0.77 16.85 9.45
N ALA A 96 1.80 17.01 8.62
CA ALA A 96 2.70 15.93 8.20
C ALA A 96 3.47 15.28 9.35
N SER A 97 3.82 16.04 10.39
CA SER A 97 4.55 15.53 11.57
C SER A 97 3.65 14.81 12.58
N ARG A 98 2.32 14.76 12.37
CA ARG A 98 1.42 14.09 13.31
C ARG A 98 1.66 12.59 13.32
N PRO A 99 1.71 11.96 14.49
CA PRO A 99 1.96 10.52 14.57
C PRO A 99 0.80 9.74 13.95
N LEU A 100 1.15 8.80 13.05
CA LEU A 100 0.21 7.80 12.56
C LEU A 100 0.06 6.67 13.59
N ARG A 101 -1.18 6.28 13.88
CA ARG A 101 -1.49 5.14 14.74
C ARG A 101 -2.08 4.01 13.91
N LEU A 102 -1.38 2.89 13.85
CA LEU A 102 -1.81 1.68 13.18
C LEU A 102 -2.59 0.77 14.16
N ILE A 103 -3.73 0.25 13.70
CA ILE A 103 -4.58 -0.69 14.44
C ILE A 103 -5.04 -1.83 13.51
N GLY A 104 -5.64 -2.88 14.08
CA GLY A 104 -6.12 -4.05 13.33
C GLY A 104 -5.02 -5.07 13.01
N GLY A 105 -5.38 -6.11 12.25
CA GLY A 105 -4.49 -7.25 11.98
C GLY A 105 -3.18 -6.87 11.26
N GLY A 106 -3.23 -5.91 10.33
CA GLY A 106 -2.03 -5.42 9.63
C GLY A 106 -0.98 -4.82 10.58
N ALA A 107 -1.42 -4.17 11.67
CA ALA A 107 -0.52 -3.57 12.66
C ALA A 107 0.31 -4.59 13.46
N GLN A 108 -0.03 -5.87 13.40
CA GLN A 108 0.74 -6.95 14.01
C GLN A 108 1.91 -7.43 13.12
N GLY A 109 1.96 -6.99 11.85
CA GLY A 109 2.98 -7.38 10.89
C GLY A 109 4.20 -6.48 10.86
N ARG A 110 5.39 -7.07 10.88
CA ARG A 110 6.64 -6.30 10.82
C ARG A 110 6.78 -5.61 9.47
N SER A 111 6.65 -6.35 8.36
CA SER A 111 6.76 -5.77 7.01
C SER A 111 5.77 -4.63 6.76
N TRP A 112 4.53 -4.74 7.25
CA TRP A 112 3.54 -3.67 7.14
C TRP A 112 3.95 -2.42 7.92
N VAL A 113 4.31 -2.59 9.20
CA VAL A 113 4.71 -1.47 10.07
C VAL A 113 5.96 -0.77 9.53
N GLU A 114 6.96 -1.51 9.07
CA GLU A 114 8.17 -0.95 8.49
C GLU A 114 7.89 -0.20 7.18
N THR A 115 7.01 -0.73 6.32
CA THR A 115 6.65 -0.09 5.06
C THR A 115 5.95 1.25 5.30
N VAL A 116 4.98 1.31 6.21
CA VAL A 116 4.26 2.56 6.52
C VAL A 116 5.18 3.61 7.17
N ARG A 117 6.28 3.19 7.78
CA ARG A 117 7.22 4.08 8.48
C ARG A 117 8.22 4.79 7.55
N ARG A 118 8.38 4.30 6.33
CA ARG A 118 9.32 4.83 5.32
C ARG A 118 8.69 6.00 4.57
#